data_AF-A0A7V5GSW9-F1
#
_entry.id   AF-A0A7V5GSW9-F1
#
_cell.length_a   1.000
_cell.length_b   1.000
_cell.length_c   1.000
_cell.angle_alpha   90.00
_cell.angle_beta   90.00
_cell.angle_gamma   90.00
#
_symmetry.space_group_name_H-M   'P 1'
#
loop_
_entity.id
_entity.type
_entity.pdbx_description
1 polymer ?
#
loop_
_entity_poly.entity_id
_entity_poly.type
_entity_poly.pdbx_seq_one_letter_code
_entity_poly.pdbx_strand_id
1 'polypeptide(L)' 'MSIIRYSVKNPVIVNIITGAILILGIISLIELPRELHPKVSFNWIFIIVPFPGVGAEEVEMLINVPVEDAIEDIDDIR' A
#
# COMPACT_ATOMS: atom_id res chain seq x y z
N MET A 1 24.60 -35.63 6.33
CA MET A 1 23.16 -35.92 6.62
C MET A 1 22.88 -35.99 8.13
N SER A 2 23.28 -34.98 8.93
CA SER A 2 23.11 -35.04 10.39
C SER A 2 21.67 -34.71 10.82
N ILE A 3 21.08 -33.65 10.25
CA ILE A 3 19.69 -33.22 10.53
C ILE A 3 18.68 -34.33 10.23
N ILE A 4 18.79 -34.97 9.05
CA ILE A 4 17.85 -36.03 8.63
C ILE A 4 17.92 -37.21 9.59
N ARG A 5 19.13 -37.62 10.00
CA ARG A 5 19.30 -38.75 10.92
C ARG A 5 18.81 -38.45 12.33
N TYR A 6 18.95 -37.21 12.80
CA TYR A 6 18.45 -36.76 14.10
C TYR A 6 16.91 -36.66 14.11
N SER A 7 16.32 -36.17 13.03
CA SER A 7 14.86 -36.08 12.86
C SER A 7 14.20 -37.46 12.85
N VAL A 8 14.80 -38.46 12.19
CA VAL A 8 14.28 -39.84 12.19
C VAL A 8 14.44 -40.52 13.56
N LYS A 9 15.49 -40.17 14.32
CA LYS A 9 15.73 -40.76 15.65
C LYS A 9 14.84 -40.19 16.75
N ASN A 10 14.30 -38.98 16.57
CA ASN A 10 13.42 -38.29 17.52
C ASN A 10 12.08 -37.89 16.87
N PRO A 11 11.23 -38.85 16.46
CA PRO A 11 9.99 -38.57 15.72
C PRO A 11 8.98 -37.74 16.52
N VAL A 12 9.00 -37.83 17.85
CA VAL A 12 8.08 -37.09 18.73
C VAL A 12 8.31 -35.58 18.62
N ILE A 13 9.56 -35.14 18.67
CA ILE A 13 9.91 -33.71 18.57
C ILE A 13 9.53 -33.17 17.18
N VAL A 14 9.80 -33.94 16.12
CA VAL A 14 9.47 -33.55 14.75
C VAL A 14 7.95 -33.40 14.58
N ASN A 15 7.16 -34.36 15.07
CA ASN A 15 5.70 -34.29 14.98
C ASN A 15 5.11 -33.11 15.75
N ILE A 16 5.67 -32.78 16.93
CA ILE A 16 5.24 -31.61 17.70
C ILE A 16 5.53 -30.32 16.93
N ILE A 17 6.72 -30.19 16.35
CA ILE A 17 7.10 -29.02 15.54
C ILE A 17 6.20 -28.90 14.31
N THR A 18 5.99 -29.99 13.59
CA THR A 18 5.08 -30.01 12.43
C THR A 18 3.65 -29.65 12.83
N GLY A 19 3.14 -30.18 13.94
CA GLY A 19 1.82 -29.84 14.48
C GLY A 19 1.72 -28.35 14.85
N ALA A 20 2.74 -27.79 15.50
CA ALA A 20 2.79 -26.37 15.85
C ALA A 20 2.76 -25.48 14.59
N ILE A 21 3.55 -25.83 13.57
CA ILE A 21 3.56 -25.12 12.28
C ILE A 21 2.18 -25.17 11.60
N LEU A 22 1.51 -26.33 11.63
CA LEU A 22 0.17 -26.48 11.05
C LEU A 22 -0.86 -25.62 11.79
N ILE A 23 -0.83 -25.60 13.12
CA ILE A 23 -1.75 -24.78 13.93
C ILE A 23 -1.54 -23.30 13.63
N LEU A 24 -0.29 -22.83 13.64
CA LEU A 24 0.04 -21.44 13.31
C LEU A 24 -0.36 -21.08 11.88
N GLY A 25 -0.17 -22.00 10.93
CA GLY A 25 -0.61 -21.84 9.55
C GLY A 25 -2.13 -21.72 9.41
N ILE A 26 -2.89 -22.50 10.17
CA ILE A 26 -4.36 -22.43 10.17
C ILE A 26 -4.84 -21.10 10.76
N ILE A 27 -4.26 -20.66 11.88
CA ILE A 27 -4.58 -19.37 12.50
C ILE A 27 -4.30 -18.24 11.50
N SER A 28 -3.11 -18.24 10.89
CA SER A 28 -2.73 -17.24 9.89
C SER A 28 -3.65 -17.23 8.67
N LEU A 29 -4.15 -18.40 8.23
CA LEU A 29 -5.09 -18.48 7.10
C LEU A 29 -6.46 -17.88 7.42
N ILE A 30 -6.92 -18.01 8.68
CA ILE A 30 -8.20 -17.47 9.14
C ILE A 30 -8.10 -15.96 9.41
N GLU A 31 -7.00 -15.50 10.00
CA GLU A 31 -6.76 -14.09 10.32
C GLU A 31 -6.44 -13.23 9.11
N LEU A 32 -6.08 -13.84 7.97
CA LEU A 32 -5.67 -13.09 6.79
C LEU A 32 -6.83 -12.20 6.29
N PRO A 33 -6.69 -10.86 6.35
CA PRO A 33 -7.74 -9.94 5.95
C PRO A 33 -7.98 -10.08 4.46
N ARG A 34 -9.21 -10.40 4.08
CA ARG A 34 -9.61 -10.50 2.68
C ARG A 34 -10.10 -9.15 2.22
N GLU A 35 -9.30 -8.47 1.42
CA GLU A 35 -9.72 -7.24 0.75
C GLU A 35 -10.42 -7.58 -0.58
N LEU A 36 -11.73 -7.31 -0.67
CA LEU A 36 -12.50 -7.46 -1.91
C LEU A 36 -12.13 -6.40 -2.95
N HIS A 37 -11.68 -5.24 -2.47
CA HIS A 37 -11.22 -4.13 -3.29
C HIS A 37 -9.84 -3.72 -2.78
N PRO A 38 -8.75 -4.12 -3.45
CA PRO A 38 -7.45 -3.57 -3.12
C PRO A 38 -7.53 -2.05 -3.31
N LYS A 39 -7.11 -1.29 -2.28
CA LYS A 39 -7.05 0.17 -2.37
C LYS A 39 -5.92 0.54 -3.33
N VAL A 40 -6.24 0.66 -4.61
CA VAL A 40 -5.34 1.28 -5.59
C VAL A 40 -5.36 2.78 -5.31
N SER A 41 -4.29 3.29 -4.69
CA SER A 41 -4.11 4.73 -4.49
C SER A 41 -3.64 5.36 -5.80
N PHE A 42 -4.53 6.08 -6.47
CA PHE A 42 -4.14 7.01 -7.53
C PHE A 42 -3.65 8.30 -6.87
N ASN A 43 -2.39 8.67 -7.10
CA ASN A 43 -1.80 9.89 -6.58
C ASN A 43 -2.23 11.07 -7.47
N TRP A 44 -3.46 11.54 -7.29
CA TRP A 44 -4.00 12.73 -7.93
C TRP A 44 -4.54 13.70 -6.88
N ILE A 45 -4.51 15.00 -7.19
CA ILE A 45 -5.05 16.04 -6.32
C ILE A 45 -5.87 17.00 -7.18
N PHE A 46 -6.99 17.46 -6.65
CA PHE A 46 -7.84 18.46 -7.30
C PHE A 46 -7.72 19.77 -6.54
N ILE A 47 -7.30 20.82 -7.23
CA ILE A 47 -7.25 22.18 -6.71
C ILE A 47 -8.41 22.93 -7.35
N ILE A 48 -9.39 23.34 -6.54
CA ILE A 48 -10.60 24.03 -7.01
C ILE A 48 -10.63 25.41 -6.38
N VAL A 49 -10.48 26.45 -7.20
CA VAL A 49 -10.53 27.84 -6.77
C VAL A 49 -11.71 28.53 -7.45
N PRO A 50 -12.84 28.71 -6.74
CA PRO A 50 -14.00 29.40 -7.32
C PRO A 50 -13.74 30.91 -7.39
N PHE A 51 -13.67 31.46 -8.60
CA PHE A 51 -13.55 32.91 -8.83
C PHE A 51 -14.62 33.40 -9.81
N PRO A 52 -15.88 33.56 -9.33
CA PRO A 52 -17.00 33.92 -10.19
C PRO A 52 -16.98 35.39 -10.59
N GLY A 53 -17.38 35.69 -11.84
CA GLY A 53 -17.55 37.05 -12.35
C GLY A 53 -16.30 37.66 -13.01
N VAL A 54 -15.27 36.85 -13.25
CA VAL A 54 -14.00 37.25 -13.85
C VAL A 54 -13.80 36.55 -15.20
N GLY A 55 -13.16 37.23 -16.14
CA GLY A 55 -12.90 36.67 -17.47
C GLY A 55 -11.97 35.45 -17.40
N ALA A 56 -12.08 34.53 -18.36
CA ALA A 56 -11.22 33.35 -18.40
C ALA A 56 -9.72 33.70 -18.43
N GLU A 57 -9.36 34.74 -19.19
CA GLU A 57 -7.98 35.24 -19.31
C GLU A 57 -7.44 35.82 -17.99
N GLU A 58 -8.30 36.53 -17.25
CA GLU A 58 -7.95 37.07 -15.93
C GLU A 58 -7.81 35.96 -14.89
N VAL A 59 -8.64 34.91 -14.94
CA VAL A 59 -8.51 33.72 -14.08
C VAL A 59 -7.20 32.98 -14.33
N GLU A 60 -6.81 32.83 -15.59
CA GLU A 60 -5.54 32.18 -15.96
C GLU A 60 -4.35 32.95 -15.39
N MET A 61 -4.26 34.26 -15.66
CA MET A 61 -3.15 35.09 -15.21
C MET A 61 -3.08 35.27 -13.68
N LEU A 62 -4.23 35.38 -13.01
CA LEU A 62 -4.26 35.71 -11.57
C LEU A 62 -4.30 34.47 -10.66
N ILE A 63 -4.77 33.33 -11.17
CA ILE A 63 -4.96 32.12 -10.37
C ILE A 63 -4.16 30.96 -10.94
N ASN A 64 -4.35 30.59 -12.21
CA ASN A 64 -3.75 29.37 -12.74
C ASN A 64 -2.23 29.47 -12.81
N VAL A 65 -1.68 30.54 -13.40
CA VAL A 65 -0.23 30.73 -13.56
C VAL A 65 0.49 30.76 -12.20
N PRO A 66 0.06 31.55 -11.19
CA PRO A 66 0.73 31.53 -9.88
C PRO A 66 0.63 30.18 -9.15
N VAL A 67 -0.44 29.41 -9.39
CA VAL A 67 -0.61 28.07 -8.80
C VAL A 67 0.28 27.05 -9.49
N GLU A 68 0.43 27.11 -10.82
CA GLU A 68 1.35 26.28 -11.59
C GLU A 68 2.81 26.57 -11.21
N ASP A 69 3.22 27.85 -11.17
CA ASP A 69 4.56 28.28 -10.76
C ASP A 69 4.91 27.80 -9.34
N ALA A 70 3.94 27.82 -8.41
CA ALA A 70 4.15 27.37 -7.05
C ALA A 70 4.28 25.83 -6.90
N ILE A 71 3.81 25.07 -7.89
CA ILE A 71 3.83 23.60 -7.90
C ILE A 71 4.99 23.08 -8.77
N GLU A 72 5.52 23.89 -9.69
CA GLU A 72 6.59 23.52 -10.62
C GLU A 72 7.85 23.00 -9.92
N ASP A 73 8.19 23.56 -8.76
CA ASP A 73 9.37 23.17 -7.96
C ASP A 73 9.20 21.87 -7.17
N ILE A 74 8.03 21.22 -7.20
CA ILE A 74 7.76 20.00 -6.43
C ILE A 74 8.20 18.77 -7.23
N ASP A 75 9.31 18.17 -6.82
CA ASP A 75 9.78 16.90 -7.35
C ASP A 75 8.70 15.80 -7.21
N ASP A 76 8.54 14.99 -8.25
CA ASP A 76 7.63 13.82 -8.33
C ASP A 76 6.14 14.13 -8.60
N ILE A 77 5.79 15.37 -8.97
CA ILE A 77 4.49 15.75 -9.56
C ILE A 77 4.63 15.82 -11.08
N ARG A 78 3.80 15.08 -11.83
CA ARG A 78 3.78 15.01 -13.31
C ARG A 78 2.37 15.10 -13.87
#